data_AF-A0A3A0CD21-F1
#
_entry.id   AF-A0A3A0CD21-F1
#
_cell.length_a   1.000
_cell.length_b   1.000
_cell.length_c   1.000
_cell.angle_alpha   90.00
_cell.angle_beta   90.00
_cell.angle_gamma   90.00
#
_symmetry.space_group_name_H-M   'P 1'
#
loop_
_entity.id
_entity.type
_entity.pdbx_description
1 polymer ?
#
loop_
_entity_poly.entity_id
_entity_poly.type
_entity_poly.pdbx_seq_one_letter_code
_entity_poly.pdbx_strand_id
1 'polypeptide(L)'
;MQILPLTLILGPIENLRQRLADDEAKQELGMMQRNGQRLLRLINQLLDLSRLEAGKLKLETRPGDLLAFLRGVVFSFESLAKQKGEQFPKGDEFFTG
;
A
#
# COMPACT_ATOMS: atom_id res chain seq x y z
N MET A 1 17.61 11.16 -2.72
CA MET A 1 18.33 9.87 -2.56
C MET A 1 18.13 9.43 -1.12
N GLN A 2 17.33 8.36 -0.86
CA GLN A 2 17.33 7.57 0.40
C GLN A 2 16.23 6.47 0.43
N ILE A 3 16.04 5.73 -0.68
CA ILE A 3 15.10 4.58 -0.73
C ILE A 3 15.88 3.24 -0.69
N LEU A 4 17.16 3.29 -1.05
CA LEU A 4 18.02 2.11 -1.24
C LEU A 4 18.19 1.22 0.00
N PRO A 5 18.36 1.74 1.24
CA PRO A 5 18.71 0.89 2.38
C PRO A 5 17.63 -0.15 2.70
N LEU A 6 16.37 0.23 2.60
CA LEU A 6 15.26 -0.63 2.97
C LEU A 6 14.89 -1.61 1.86
N THR A 7 15.02 -1.17 0.60
CA THR A 7 14.88 -2.07 -0.56
C THR A 7 15.94 -3.17 -0.55
N LEU A 8 17.17 -2.87 -0.12
CA LEU A 8 18.26 -3.86 0.03
C LEU A 8 17.99 -4.89 1.13
N ILE A 9 17.12 -4.60 2.10
CA ILE A 9 16.72 -5.53 3.17
C ILE A 9 15.50 -6.36 2.74
N LEU A 10 14.52 -5.73 2.09
CA LEU A 10 13.29 -6.39 1.66
C LEU A 10 13.51 -7.43 0.56
N GLY A 11 14.44 -7.18 -0.38
CA GLY A 11 14.75 -8.10 -1.48
C GLY A 11 15.26 -9.47 -1.01
N PRO A 12 16.28 -9.54 -0.13
CA PRO A 12 16.74 -10.80 0.45
C PRO A 12 15.68 -11.52 1.28
N ILE A 13 14.85 -10.79 2.05
CA ILE A 13 13.76 -11.38 2.84
C ILE A 13 12.76 -12.11 1.94
N GLU A 14 12.33 -11.48 0.83
CA GLU A 14 11.39 -12.13 -0.10
C GLU A 14 12.01 -13.35 -0.78
N ASN A 15 13.28 -13.27 -1.20
CA ASN A 15 14.00 -14.41 -1.79
C ASN A 15 14.13 -15.59 -0.81
N LEU A 16 14.44 -15.33 0.46
CA LEU A 16 14.56 -16.38 1.48
C LEU A 16 13.21 -17.02 1.78
N ARG A 17 12.14 -16.23 1.88
CA ARG A 17 10.79 -16.71 2.14
C ARG A 17 10.29 -17.67 1.05
N GLN A 18 10.69 -17.44 -0.21
CA GLN A 18 10.34 -18.31 -1.35
C GLN A 18 11.14 -19.63 -1.37
N ARG A 19 12.35 -19.66 -0.79
CA ARG A 19 13.28 -20.81 -0.88
C ARG A 19 13.24 -21.72 0.33
N LEU A 20 12.87 -21.20 1.50
CA LEU A 20 12.82 -21.99 2.72
C LEU A 20 11.58 -22.91 2.71
N ALA A 21 11.75 -24.12 3.24
CA ALA A 21 10.64 -25.04 3.47
C ALA A 21 10.04 -24.86 4.87
N ASP A 22 10.86 -24.44 5.84
CA ASP A 22 10.49 -24.25 7.24
C ASP A 22 9.42 -23.16 7.42
N ASP A 23 8.30 -23.55 8.01
CA ASP A 23 7.13 -22.70 8.19
C ASP A 23 7.31 -21.67 9.32
N GLU A 24 8.09 -21.98 10.37
CA GLU A 24 8.39 -21.02 11.44
C GLU A 24 9.26 -19.88 10.91
N ALA A 25 10.34 -20.21 10.21
CA ALA A 25 11.18 -19.21 9.52
C ALA A 25 10.39 -18.37 8.50
N LYS A 26 9.44 -18.96 7.76
CA LYS A 26 8.57 -18.20 6.85
C LYS A 26 7.68 -17.20 7.58
N GLN A 27 7.14 -17.56 8.74
CA GLN A 27 6.31 -16.66 9.54
C GLN A 27 7.12 -15.47 10.05
N GLU A 28 8.32 -15.72 10.56
CA GLU A 28 9.24 -14.67 11.00
C GLU A 28 9.64 -13.74 9.84
N LEU A 29 10.05 -14.31 8.71
CA LEU A 29 10.37 -13.52 7.49
C LEU A 29 9.16 -12.72 7.01
N GLY A 30 7.95 -13.28 7.10
CA GLY A 30 6.71 -12.56 6.81
C GLY A 30 6.48 -11.37 7.74
N MET A 31 6.78 -11.51 9.04
CA MET A 31 6.72 -10.38 9.99
C MET A 31 7.75 -9.31 9.65
N MET A 32 9.00 -9.70 9.38
CA MET A 32 10.07 -8.78 9.00
C MET A 32 9.73 -8.01 7.72
N GLN A 33 9.18 -8.69 6.71
CA GLN A 33 8.72 -8.09 5.46
C GLN A 33 7.61 -7.05 5.69
N ARG A 34 6.59 -7.39 6.48
CA ARG A 34 5.49 -6.46 6.82
C ARG A 34 6.02 -5.22 7.55
N ASN A 35 6.93 -5.41 8.50
CA ASN A 35 7.55 -4.32 9.25
C ASN A 35 8.41 -3.42 8.36
N GLY A 36 9.25 -4.01 7.50
CA GLY A 36 10.04 -3.27 6.53
C GLY A 36 9.16 -2.49 5.55
N GLN A 37 8.09 -3.09 5.03
CA GLN A 37 7.16 -2.39 4.14
C GLN A 37 6.44 -1.24 4.86
N ARG A 38 6.09 -1.40 6.15
CA ARG A 38 5.50 -0.33 6.96
C ARG A 38 6.46 0.83 7.14
N LEU A 39 7.73 0.54 7.47
CA LEU A 39 8.75 1.58 7.62
C LEU A 39 8.99 2.33 6.30
N LEU A 40 9.00 1.62 5.16
CA LEU A 40 9.16 2.23 3.84
C LEU A 40 8.05 3.24 3.56
N ARG A 41 6.80 2.88 3.87
CA ARG A 41 5.66 3.79 3.73
C ARG A 41 5.81 5.04 4.60
N LEU A 42 6.21 4.88 5.86
CA LEU A 42 6.40 6.02 6.78
C LEU A 42 7.51 6.97 6.32
N ILE A 43 8.64 6.41 5.84
CA ILE A 43 9.73 7.22 5.29
C ILE A 43 9.26 7.99 4.06
N ASN A 44 8.53 7.35 3.14
CA ASN A 44 7.99 8.03 1.97
C ASN A 44 7.03 9.15 2.36
N GLN A 45 6.13 8.91 3.31
CA GLN A 45 5.22 9.93 3.83
C GLN A 45 5.96 11.12 4.43
N LEU A 46 7.04 10.87 5.19
CA LEU A 46 7.87 11.94 5.75
C LEU A 46 8.58 12.74 4.66
N LEU A 47 9.13 12.08 3.64
CA LEU A 47 9.77 12.73 2.51
C LEU A 47 8.79 13.58 1.69
N ASP A 48 7.57 13.07 1.47
CA ASP A 48 6.51 13.81 0.80
C ASP A 48 6.09 15.04 1.61
N LEU A 49 5.98 14.91 2.93
CA LEU A 49 5.73 16.05 3.82
C LEU A 49 6.84 17.09 3.75
N SER A 50 8.12 16.69 3.85
CA SER A 50 9.25 17.62 3.73
C SER A 50 9.29 18.33 2.37
N ARG A 51 8.88 17.66 1.30
CA ARG A 51 8.75 18.29 -0.03
C ARG A 51 7.59 19.28 -0.08
N LEU A 52 6.48 18.95 0.55
CA LEU A 52 5.30 19.82 0.66
C LEU A 52 5.64 21.10 1.44
N GLU A 53 6.26 20.98 2.62
CA GLU A 53 6.67 22.11 3.46
C GLU A 53 7.70 23.01 2.76
N ALA A 54 8.59 22.42 1.96
CA ALA A 54 9.56 23.17 1.17
C ALA A 54 8.96 23.82 -0.10
N GLY A 55 7.65 23.68 -0.36
CA GLY A 55 7.00 24.15 -1.58
C GLY A 55 7.47 23.44 -2.86
N LYS A 56 8.09 22.26 -2.73
CA LYS A 56 8.70 21.49 -3.82
C LYS A 56 7.80 20.38 -4.36
N LEU A 57 6.59 20.24 -3.85
CA LEU A 57 5.61 19.29 -4.39
C LEU A 57 5.04 19.87 -5.70
N LYS A 58 5.35 19.22 -6.83
CA LYS A 58 4.76 19.57 -8.13
C LYS A 58 3.52 18.72 -8.36
N LEU A 59 2.39 19.37 -8.64
CA LEU A 59 1.19 18.67 -9.06
C LEU A 59 1.37 18.19 -10.49
N GLU A 60 1.35 16.88 -10.69
CA GLU A 60 1.35 16.27 -12.02
C GLU A 60 -0.09 15.92 -12.39
N THR A 61 -0.68 16.72 -13.30
CA THR A 61 -2.02 16.47 -13.81
C THR A 61 -1.93 15.64 -15.09
N ARG A 62 -2.79 14.63 -15.19
CA ARG A 62 -2.94 13.80 -16.39
C ARG A 62 -4.41 13.44 -16.59
N PRO A 63 -4.88 13.31 -17.84
CA PRO A 63 -6.19 12.71 -18.10
C PRO A 63 -6.28 11.33 -17.45
N GLY A 64 -7.36 11.08 -16.73
CA GLY A 64 -7.60 9.81 -16.05
C GLY A 64 -9.09 9.61 -15.81
N ASP A 65 -9.52 8.35 -15.77
CA ASP A 65 -10.89 8.00 -15.44
C ASP A 65 -11.10 8.06 -13.91
N LEU A 66 -11.66 9.18 -13.45
CA LEU A 66 -11.96 9.41 -12.05
C LEU A 66 -12.98 8.39 -11.52
N LEU A 67 -13.95 7.98 -12.33
CA LEU A 67 -14.96 7.00 -11.93
C LEU A 67 -14.32 5.63 -11.73
N ALA A 68 -13.45 5.19 -12.63
CA ALA A 68 -12.72 3.93 -12.48
C ALA A 68 -11.82 3.94 -11.23
N PHE A 69 -11.13 5.05 -10.97
CA PHE A 69 -10.33 5.20 -9.76
C PHE A 69 -11.18 5.10 -8.48
N LEU A 70 -12.28 5.85 -8.41
CA LEU A 70 -13.17 5.85 -7.25
C LEU A 70 -13.82 4.48 -7.03
N ARG A 71 -14.23 3.77 -8.08
CA ARG A 71 -14.70 2.37 -7.96
C ARG A 71 -13.64 1.48 -7.34
N GLY A 72 -12.38 1.57 -7.78
CA GLY A 72 -11.27 0.80 -7.22
C GLY A 72 -11.07 1.07 -5.72
N VAL A 73 -11.20 2.33 -5.29
CA VAL A 73 -11.17 2.70 -3.87
C VAL A 73 -12.35 2.07 -3.12
N VAL A 74 -13.58 2.24 -3.59
CA VAL A 74 -14.82 1.72 -2.98
C VAL A 74 -14.76 0.20 -2.83
N PHE A 75 -14.36 -0.55 -3.87
CA PHE A 75 -14.24 -2.00 -3.82
C PHE A 75 -13.25 -2.50 -2.76
N SER A 76 -12.19 -1.72 -2.45
CA SER A 76 -11.22 -2.11 -1.42
C SER A 76 -11.81 -2.15 -0.01
N PHE A 77 -12.96 -1.50 0.23
CA PHE A 77 -13.65 -1.49 1.52
C PHE A 77 -14.78 -2.53 1.63
N GLU A 78 -15.20 -3.17 0.53
CA GLU A 78 -16.28 -4.18 0.58
C GLU A 78 -15.95 -5.34 1.53
N SER A 79 -14.71 -5.83 1.50
CA SER A 79 -14.28 -6.91 2.40
C SER A 79 -14.33 -6.49 3.87
N LEU A 80 -14.02 -5.23 4.17
CA LEU A 80 -14.03 -4.70 5.53
C LEU A 80 -15.46 -4.51 6.04
N ALA A 81 -16.36 -4.01 5.20
CA ALA A 81 -17.78 -3.87 5.52
C ALA A 81 -18.43 -5.23 5.81
N LYS A 82 -18.17 -6.25 4.96
CA LYS A 82 -18.62 -7.63 5.19
C LYS A 82 -18.13 -8.19 6.52
N GLN A 83 -16.88 -7.93 6.89
CA GLN A 83 -16.32 -8.38 8.17
C GLN A 83 -17.00 -7.72 9.37
N LYS A 84 -17.47 -6.48 9.24
CA LYS A 84 -18.21 -5.75 10.27
C LYS A 84 -19.71 -6.04 10.29
N GLY A 85 -20.22 -6.85 9.36
CA GLY A 85 -21.65 -7.11 9.21
C GLY A 85 -22.44 -5.93 8.65
N GLU A 86 -21.75 -4.93 8.09
CA GLU A 86 -22.38 -3.76 7.47
C GLU A 86 -22.60 -4.02 5.97
N GLN A 87 -23.78 -3.65 5.46
CA GLN A 87 -24.03 -3.68 4.03
C GLN A 87 -23.32 -2.51 3.37
N PHE A 88 -22.32 -2.83 2.56
CA PHE A 88 -21.73 -1.88 1.62
C PHE A 88 -22.61 -1.85 0.36
N PRO A 89 -23.12 -0.69 -0.07
CA PRO A 89 -23.85 -0.59 -1.34
C PRO A 89 -22.96 -1.06 -2.48
N LYS A 90 -23.54 -1.67 -3.51
CA LYS A 90 -22.73 -2.17 -4.63
C LYS A 90 -22.08 -1.01 -5.35
N GLY A 91 -20.81 -1.16 -5.75
CA GLY A 91 -20.04 -0.10 -6.43
C GLY A 91 -20.73 0.52 -7.65
N ASP A 92 -21.65 -0.19 -8.29
CA ASP A 92 -22.43 0.33 -9.42
C ASP A 92 -23.57 1.26 -9.01
N GLU A 93 -24.11 1.14 -7.79
CA GLU A 93 -25.20 1.98 -7.25
C GLU A 93 -24.70 3.34 -6.73
N PHE A 94 -23.40 3.46 -6.47
CA PHE A 94 -22.77 4.68 -5.95
C PHE A 94 -22.53 5.78 -6.99
N PHE A 95 -22.40 5.41 -8.28
CA PHE A 95 -21.92 6.32 -9.33
C PHE A 95 -22.89 6.46 -10.52
N THR A 96 -24.13 5.97 -10.39
CA THR A 96 -25.20 6.08 -11.41
C THR A 96 -26.04 7.36 -11.31
N GLY A 97 -25.57 8.37 -10.56
CA GLY A 97 -26.22 9.69 -10.42
C GLY A 97 -25.63 10.75 -11.34
#